data_AF-A0A918CNX4-F1
#
_entry.id   AF-A0A918CNX4-F1
#
_cell.length_a   1.000
_cell.length_b   1.000
_cell.length_c   1.000
_cell.angle_alpha   90.00
_cell.angle_beta   90.00
_cell.angle_gamma   90.00
#
_symmetry.space_group_name_H-M   'P 1'
#
loop_
_entity.id
_entity.type
_entity.pdbx_description
1 polymer ?
#
loop_
_entity_poly.entity_id
_entity_poly.type
_entity_poly.pdbx_seq_one_letter_code
_entity_poly.pdbx_strand_id
1 'polypeptide(L)' 'MIHNWGWEPAIVPAAKNLTDILDGTRISPGTALQLRPWDVRVLAAEGEPRSQDENLG' A
#
# COMPACT_ATOMS: atom_id res chain seq x y z
N MET A 1 2.60 -5.90 0.74
CA MET A 1 1.82 -6.79 -0.14
C MET A 1 0.50 -7.10 0.54
N ILE A 2 -0.60 -7.12 -0.22
CA ILE A 2 -1.92 -7.53 0.28
C ILE A 2 -2.47 -8.62 -0.64
N HIS A 3 -3.17 -9.60 -0.07
CA HIS A 3 -3.75 -10.73 -0.78
C HIS A 3 -5.09 -11.09 -0.17
N ASN A 4 -6.08 -11.36 -1.01
CA ASN A 4 -7.34 -11.98 -0.63
C ASN A 4 -7.29 -13.50 -0.79
N TRP A 5 -6.99 -14.24 0.28
CA TRP A 5 -6.96 -15.72 0.31
C TRP A 5 -8.36 -16.33 0.47
N GLY A 6 -9.34 -15.78 -0.23
CA GLY A 6 -10.75 -16.08 -0.06
C GLY A 6 -11.50 -16.14 -1.39
N TRP A 7 -12.71 -16.69 -1.32
CA TRP A 7 -13.60 -16.83 -2.47
C TRP A 7 -14.51 -15.62 -2.65
N GLU A 8 -14.64 -14.78 -1.63
CA GLU A 8 -15.45 -13.57 -1.63
C GLU A 8 -14.57 -12.32 -1.82
N PRO A 9 -15.10 -11.23 -2.42
CA PRO A 9 -14.40 -9.96 -2.44
C PRO A 9 -14.11 -9.41 -1.04
N ALA A 10 -12.97 -8.73 -0.89
CA ALA A 10 -12.57 -8.05 0.34
C ALA A 10 -12.32 -6.56 0.08
N ILE A 11 -12.61 -5.73 1.09
CA ILE A 11 -12.35 -4.29 1.07
C ILE A 11 -11.50 -3.94 2.29
N VAL A 12 -10.36 -3.29 2.05
CA VAL A 12 -9.46 -2.82 3.11
C VAL A 12 -9.09 -1.36 2.85
N PRO A 13 -9.22 -0.45 3.84
CA PRO A 13 -8.77 0.93 3.67
C PRO A 13 -7.24 0.99 3.62
N ALA A 14 -6.69 1.80 2.71
CA ALA A 14 -5.26 2.07 2.66
C ALA A 14 -4.79 2.80 3.93
N ALA A 15 -3.76 2.26 4.61
CA ALA A 15 -3.29 2.82 5.88
C ALA A 15 -2.40 4.06 5.74
N LYS A 16 -1.76 4.25 4.58
CA LYS A 16 -0.84 5.36 4.27
C LYS A 16 -0.83 5.64 2.76
N ASN A 17 -0.02 6.59 2.31
CA ASN A 17 0.25 6.75 0.88
C ASN A 17 0.95 5.49 0.33
N LEU A 18 0.38 4.93 -0.72
CA LEU A 18 0.86 3.72 -1.39
C LEU A 18 0.95 3.94 -2.90
N THR A 19 1.85 3.21 -3.55
CA THR A 19 1.86 3.02 -5.00
C THR A 19 1.69 1.54 -5.30
N ASP A 20 0.70 1.19 -6.14
CA ASP A 20 0.60 -0.17 -6.67
C ASP A 20 1.68 -0.36 -7.73
N ILE A 21 2.65 -1.24 -7.49
CA ILE A 21 3.80 -1.39 -8.38
C ILE A 21 3.44 -2.16 -9.65
N LEU A 22 2.27 -2.80 -9.70
CA LEU A 22 1.85 -3.57 -10.86
C LEU A 22 1.33 -2.66 -11.98
N ASP A 23 0.72 -1.53 -11.63
CA ASP A 23 0.13 -0.59 -12.60
C ASP A 23 0.55 0.88 -12.41
N GLY A 24 1.29 1.21 -11.35
CA GLY A 24 1.76 2.55 -11.05
C GLY A 24 0.73 3.46 -10.38
N THR A 25 -0.45 2.94 -10.02
CA THR A 25 -1.53 3.73 -9.40
C THR A 25 -1.10 4.25 -8.03
N ARG A 26 -1.29 5.56 -7.80
CA ARG A 26 -1.13 6.19 -6.48
C ARG A 26 -2.42 6.07 -5.68
N ILE A 27 -2.28 5.68 -4.41
CA ILE A 27 -3.39 5.39 -3.50
C ILE A 27 -3.19 6.25 -2.24
N SER A 28 -4.18 7.09 -1.94
CA SER A 28 -4.19 7.93 -0.73
C SER A 28 -4.70 7.15 0.49
N PRO A 29 -4.33 7.55 1.73
CA PRO A 29 -4.87 6.99 2.96
C PRO A 29 -6.40 7.01 2.97
N GLY A 30 -7.01 5.96 3.53
CA GLY A 30 -8.46 5.78 3.57
C GLY A 30 -9.10 5.32 2.26
N THR A 31 -8.36 5.32 1.14
CA THR A 31 -8.87 4.78 -0.13
C THR A 31 -9.24 3.30 0.05
N ALA A 32 -10.45 2.92 -0.34
CA ALA A 32 -10.92 1.54 -0.27
C ALA A 32 -10.23 0.69 -1.34
N LEU A 33 -9.34 -0.21 -0.91
CA LEU A 33 -8.73 -1.21 -1.79
C LEU A 33 -9.71 -2.35 -2.00
N GLN A 34 -10.18 -2.50 -3.22
CA GLN A 34 -11.00 -3.64 -3.61
C GLN A 34 -10.11 -4.79 -4.07
N LEU A 35 -10.32 -5.95 -3.45
CA LEU A 35 -9.67 -7.21 -3.83
C LEU A 35 -10.75 -8.19 -4.25
N ARG A 36 -10.69 -8.65 -5.50
CA ARG A 36 -11.51 -9.76 -5.97
C ARG A 36 -10.99 -11.07 -5.35
N PRO A 37 -11.71 -12.19 -5.51
CA PRO A 37 -11.24 -13.48 -5.03
C PRO A 37 -9.84 -13.78 -5.58
N TRP A 38 -8.92 -14.15 -4.69
CA TRP A 38 -7.52 -14.49 -5.03
C TRP A 38 -6.67 -13.35 -5.60
N ASP A 39 -7.11 -12.09 -5.53
CA ASP A 39 -6.31 -10.94 -6.00
C ASP A 39 -5.08 -10.70 -5.09
N VAL A 40 -3.93 -10.53 -5.72
CA VAL A 40 -2.68 -10.08 -5.09
C VAL A 40 -2.36 -8.67 -5.60
N ARG A 41 -2.05 -7.76 -4.66
CA ARG A 41 -1.48 -6.44 -4.99
C ARG A 41 -0.16 -6.25 -4.25
N VAL A 42 0.81 -5.69 -4.96
CA VAL A 42 2.11 -5.34 -4.40
C VAL A 42 2.16 -3.82 -4.29
N LEU A 43 2.24 -3.34 -3.06
CA LEU A 43 2.12 -1.93 -2.74
C LEU A 43 3.45 -1.46 -2.14
N ALA A 44 4.02 -0.41 -2.72
CA ALA A 44 5.15 0.32 -2.16
C ALA A 44 4.61 1.44 -1.26
N ALA A 45 5.06 1.49 -0.02
CA ALA A 45 4.80 2.64 0.84
C ALA A 45 5.79 3.76 0.52
N GLU A 46 5.34 5.00 0.64
CA GLU A 46 6.29 6.09 0.81
C GLU A 46 7.13 5.79 2.07
N GLY A 47 8.45 5.87 1.92
CA GLY A 47 9.35 5.70 3.04
C GLY A 47 9.09 6.78 4.08
N GLU A 48 9.29 6.47 5.35
CA GLU A 48 9.39 7.52 6.36
C GLU A 48 10.53 8.46 5.94
N PRO A 49 10.42 9.78 6.16
CA PRO A 49 11.50 10.70 5.90
C PRO A 49 12.77 10.17 6.56
N ARG A 50 13.83 9.98 5.78
CA ARG A 50 15.14 9.63 6.36
C ARG A 50 15.51 10.78 7.28
N SER A 51 15.61 10.50 8.58
CA SER A 51 16.17 11.45 9.55
C SER A 51 17.58 11.82 9.08
N GLN A 52 17.70 12.95 8.39
CA GLN A 52 18.96 13.68 8.29
C GLN A 52 18.95 14.55 9.54
N ASP A 53 19.77 14.24 10.54
CA ASP A 53 20.23 15.17 11.59
C ASP A 53 20.99 14.44 12.72
N GLU A 54 21.96 13.55 12.43
CA GLU A 54 22.88 13.05 13.48
C GLU A 54 24.28 12.77 12.93
N ASN A 55 24.91 13.73 12.23
CA ASN A 55 26.39 13.79 12.20
C ASN A 55 26.93 15.13 11.65
N LEU A 56 26.65 16.23 12.35
CA LEU A 56 27.45 17.45 12.24
C LEU A 56 27.74 17.93 13.66
N GLY A 57 28.85 17.46 14.23
CA GLY A 57 29.34 17.83 15.56
C GLY A 57 30.60 17.07 15.91
#